data_AF-A0A0Q4B538-F1
#
_entry.id   AF-A0A0Q4B538-F1
#
_cell.length_a   1.000
_cell.length_b   1.000
_cell.length_c   1.000
_cell.angle_alpha   90.00
_cell.angle_beta   90.00
_cell.angle_gamma   90.00
#
_symmetry.space_group_name_H-M   'P 1'
#
loop_
_entity.id
_entity.type
_entity.pdbx_description
1 polymer ?
#
loop_
_entity_poly.entity_id
_entity_poly.type
_entity_poly.pdbx_seq_one_letter_code
_entity_poly.pdbx_strand_id
1 'polypeptide(L)'
;MRTTIKEHRARLNLTQEQLAEKVGVRRETIVFLEKGKYNPSLRLARDISIALGVSIEELFLFDDEEKKHYASGDDLDMVHIVPVDAGNAERYVELVEALANFEHLDPPGEEGRARLISDASSADRPFRAFLAMVEGVAVGYVTYFFTYSTFLARRTLFLEDIFVLEEYRGRGIGTKLFRFCVDEAKREGCGRMEWTALDWNEPAHRFYEGFGAKRLDWYLFRLTGDDLDAIQ
;
A
#
# COMPACT_ATOMS: atom_id res chain seq x y z
N MET A 1 19.00 5.65 9.77
CA MET A 1 19.23 4.74 10.92
C MET A 1 20.69 4.78 11.40
N ARG A 2 20.92 5.23 12.63
CA ARG A 2 22.20 5.12 13.34
C ARG A 2 22.23 3.82 14.14
N THR A 3 23.41 3.26 14.39
CA THR A 3 23.53 2.02 15.19
C THR A 3 24.67 2.11 16.19
N THR A 4 24.53 1.41 17.31
CA THR A 4 25.57 1.26 18.35
C THR A 4 26.19 -0.14 18.36
N ILE A 5 25.84 -0.99 17.38
CA ILE A 5 26.28 -2.39 17.25
C ILE A 5 27.80 -2.52 17.41
N LYS A 6 28.57 -1.64 16.75
CA LYS A 6 30.04 -1.65 16.81
C LYS A 6 30.55 -1.47 18.23
N GLU A 7 29.92 -0.59 19.01
CA GLU A 7 30.32 -0.27 20.38
C GLU A 7 30.05 -1.45 21.30
N HIS A 8 28.86 -2.02 21.25
CA HIS A 8 28.50 -3.18 22.09
C HIS A 8 29.28 -4.44 21.70
N ARG A 9 29.50 -4.66 20.41
CA ARG A 9 30.37 -5.74 19.93
C ARG A 9 31.79 -5.61 20.47
N ALA A 10 32.35 -4.39 20.45
CA ALA A 10 33.68 -4.12 20.99
C ALA A 10 33.76 -4.33 22.51
N ARG A 11 32.73 -3.96 23.27
CA ARG A 11 32.65 -4.22 24.73
C ARG A 11 32.71 -5.72 25.06
N LEU A 12 32.21 -6.57 24.17
CA LEU A 12 32.24 -8.03 24.29
C LEU A 12 33.48 -8.68 23.64
N ASN A 13 34.45 -7.90 23.15
CA ASN A 13 35.63 -8.39 22.41
C ASN A 13 35.30 -9.29 21.21
N LEU A 14 34.14 -9.07 20.57
CA LEU A 14 33.73 -9.83 19.40
C LEU A 14 34.24 -9.19 18.11
N THR A 15 34.69 -9.98 17.14
CA THR A 15 34.93 -9.52 15.77
C THR A 15 33.63 -9.46 14.97
N GLN A 16 33.62 -8.73 13.84
CA GLN A 16 32.45 -8.70 12.94
C GLN A 16 32.10 -10.11 12.43
N GLU A 17 33.11 -10.94 12.17
CA GLU A 17 32.94 -12.35 11.75
C GLU A 17 32.25 -13.17 12.85
N GLN A 18 32.73 -13.06 14.09
CA GLN A 18 32.17 -13.81 15.22
C GLN A 18 30.72 -13.41 15.53
N LEU A 19 30.38 -12.13 15.39
CA LEU A 19 28.98 -11.71 15.51
C LEU A 19 28.13 -12.25 14.35
N ALA A 20 28.67 -12.24 13.13
CA ALA A 20 27.99 -12.76 11.95
C ALA A 20 27.67 -14.26 12.08
N GLU A 21 28.64 -15.06 12.55
CA GLU A 21 28.46 -16.48 12.85
C GLU A 21 27.38 -16.71 13.91
N LYS A 22 27.40 -15.92 15.01
CA LYS A 22 26.41 -16.03 16.10
C LYS A 22 24.98 -15.79 15.64
N VAL A 23 24.75 -14.92 14.66
CA VAL A 23 23.41 -14.56 14.17
C VAL A 23 23.09 -15.16 12.80
N GLY A 24 23.95 -16.04 12.28
CA GLY A 24 23.70 -16.78 11.04
C GLY A 24 23.69 -15.92 9.77
N VAL A 25 24.55 -14.90 9.70
CA VAL A 25 24.67 -14.01 8.52
C VAL A 25 26.12 -13.94 8.02
N ARG A 26 26.33 -13.33 6.86
CA ARG A 26 27.67 -13.05 6.34
C ARG A 26 28.29 -11.87 7.09
N ARG A 27 29.61 -11.83 7.22
CA ARG A 27 30.34 -10.72 7.84
C ARG A 27 29.99 -9.37 7.22
N GLU A 28 29.81 -9.31 5.90
CA GLU A 28 29.43 -8.08 5.19
C GLU A 28 28.10 -7.52 5.70
N THR A 29 27.15 -8.37 6.11
CA THR A 29 25.88 -7.95 6.70
C THR A 29 26.12 -7.15 7.98
N ILE A 30 27.01 -7.63 8.87
CA ILE A 30 27.39 -6.90 10.09
C ILE A 30 28.09 -5.57 9.74
N VAL A 31 28.95 -5.57 8.72
CA VAL A 31 29.63 -4.35 8.25
C VAL A 31 28.61 -3.30 7.77
N PHE A 32 27.59 -3.70 7.00
CA PHE A 32 26.56 -2.78 6.52
C PHE A 32 25.67 -2.28 7.65
N LEU A 33 25.33 -3.14 8.61
CA LEU A 33 24.56 -2.78 9.81
C LEU A 33 25.29 -1.74 10.65
N GLU A 34 26.57 -1.97 10.97
CA GLU A 34 27.39 -1.01 11.72
C GLU A 34 27.54 0.34 11.04
N LYS A 35 27.49 0.36 9.69
CA LYS A 35 27.51 1.60 8.89
C LYS A 35 26.13 2.24 8.72
N GLY A 36 25.06 1.65 9.27
CA GLY A 36 23.69 2.11 9.09
C GLY A 36 23.17 2.00 7.65
N LYS A 37 23.84 1.21 6.79
CA LYS A 37 23.53 1.07 5.35
C LYS A 37 22.56 -0.07 5.03
N TYR A 38 22.10 -0.79 6.04
CA TYR A 38 21.21 -1.92 5.87
C TYR A 38 20.18 -1.94 7.01
N ASN A 39 18.91 -2.07 6.63
CA ASN A 39 17.82 -2.21 7.59
C ASN A 39 17.54 -3.71 7.79
N PRO A 40 17.83 -4.29 8.97
CA PRO A 40 17.67 -5.71 9.20
C PRO A 40 16.19 -6.12 9.25
N SER A 41 15.91 -7.40 9.00
CA SER A 41 14.61 -7.97 9.37
C SER A 41 14.45 -7.97 10.90
N LEU A 42 13.21 -7.99 11.39
CA LEU A 42 12.93 -8.05 12.84
C LEU A 42 13.61 -9.26 13.51
N ARG A 43 13.67 -10.39 12.80
CA ARG A 43 14.37 -11.59 13.28
C ARG A 43 15.86 -11.34 13.48
N LEU A 44 16.53 -10.74 12.49
CA LEU A 44 17.95 -10.45 12.57
C LEU A 44 18.25 -9.37 13.64
N ALA A 45 17.41 -8.34 13.76
CA ALA A 45 17.53 -7.33 14.81
C ALA A 45 17.44 -7.97 16.22
N ARG A 46 16.48 -8.89 16.40
CA ARG A 46 16.33 -9.67 17.64
C ARG A 46 17.54 -10.57 17.90
N ASP A 47 18.04 -11.28 16.90
CA ASP A 47 19.17 -12.20 17.07
C ASP A 47 20.45 -11.43 17.45
N ILE A 48 20.67 -10.24 16.88
CA ILE A 48 21.79 -9.35 17.25
C ILE A 48 21.60 -8.80 18.67
N SER A 49 20.38 -8.39 19.03
CA SER A 49 20.02 -7.97 20.39
C SER A 49 20.35 -9.03 21.44
N ILE A 50 19.96 -10.29 21.18
CA ILE A 50 20.29 -11.42 22.06
C ILE A 50 21.80 -11.67 22.09
N ALA A 51 22.47 -11.65 20.95
CA ALA A 51 23.91 -11.92 20.86
C ALA A 51 24.76 -10.87 21.59
N LEU A 52 24.30 -9.61 21.63
CA LEU A 52 25.00 -8.51 22.28
C LEU A 52 24.50 -8.21 23.70
N GLY A 53 23.38 -8.79 24.12
CA GLY A 53 22.80 -8.60 25.46
C GLY A 53 22.22 -7.20 25.68
N VAL A 54 21.72 -6.57 24.62
CA VAL A 54 21.27 -5.17 24.59
C VAL A 54 19.93 -5.09 23.89
N SER A 55 19.05 -4.17 24.29
CA SER A 55 17.73 -4.03 23.66
C SER A 55 17.85 -3.58 22.19
N ILE A 56 16.81 -3.84 21.40
CA ILE A 56 16.78 -3.43 19.99
C ILE A 56 16.82 -1.90 19.88
N GLU A 57 16.11 -1.22 20.79
CA GLU A 57 16.00 0.24 20.85
C GLU A 57 17.34 0.92 21.12
N GLU A 58 18.23 0.28 21.90
CA GLU A 58 19.57 0.80 22.17
C GLU A 58 20.56 0.47 21.03
N LEU A 59 20.36 -0.65 20.33
CA LEU A 59 21.20 -1.05 19.19
C LEU A 59 20.93 -0.25 17.91
N PHE A 60 19.66 0.08 17.66
CA PHE A 60 19.19 0.73 16.45
C PHE A 60 18.54 2.07 16.80
N LEU A 61 19.35 3.12 16.71
CA LEU A 61 18.92 4.48 16.97
C LEU A 61 18.28 5.04 15.70
N PHE A 62 16.96 5.17 15.74
CA PHE A 62 16.21 5.89 14.72
C PHE A 62 16.15 7.35 15.15
N ASP A 63 16.70 8.26 14.33
CA ASP A 63 16.49 9.68 14.55
C ASP A 63 14.98 9.92 14.43
N ASP A 64 14.35 10.52 15.45
CA ASP A 64 12.90 10.76 15.51
C ASP A 64 12.39 11.66 14.35
N GLU A 65 13.29 12.22 13.54
CA GLU A 65 12.96 12.94 12.30
C GLU A 65 12.65 12.00 11.11
N GLU A 66 13.04 10.72 11.19
CA GLU A 66 12.54 9.65 10.30
C GLU A 66 11.46 8.81 11.01
N LYS A 67 10.65 9.42 11.87
CA LYS A 67 9.31 8.88 12.14
C LYS A 67 8.55 8.86 10.82
N LYS A 68 8.64 7.75 10.08
CA LYS A 68 7.45 7.25 9.39
C LYS A 68 6.42 7.16 10.50
N HIS A 69 5.49 8.10 10.50
CA HIS A 69 4.36 8.15 11.41
C HIS A 69 3.54 6.89 11.12
N TYR A 70 3.98 5.73 11.64
CA TYR A 70 3.09 4.60 11.81
C TYR A 70 2.05 5.14 12.77
N ALA A 71 0.92 5.51 12.19
CA ALA A 71 -0.27 5.93 12.91
C ALA A 71 -0.37 5.05 14.15
N SER A 72 -0.39 5.69 15.32
CA SER A 72 -0.73 5.00 16.55
C SER A 72 -2.09 4.32 16.36
N GLY A 73 -2.42 3.33 17.20
CA GLY A 73 -3.77 2.73 17.19
C GLY A 73 -4.88 3.79 17.23
N ASP A 74 -4.62 4.93 17.88
CA ASP A 74 -5.52 6.08 18.01
C ASP A 74 -5.63 6.95 16.72
N ASP A 75 -4.57 7.05 15.90
CA ASP A 75 -4.59 7.84 14.65
C ASP A 75 -5.37 7.13 13.52
N LEU A 76 -5.38 5.80 13.51
CA LEU A 76 -6.17 5.02 12.55
C LEU A 76 -7.67 5.10 12.85
N ASP A 77 -8.07 5.35 14.09
CA ASP A 77 -9.48 5.49 14.48
C ASP A 77 -10.12 6.77 13.93
N MET A 78 -9.32 7.79 13.59
CA MET A 78 -9.80 9.04 12.97
C MET A 78 -10.10 8.93 11.47
N VAL A 79 -9.66 7.86 10.81
CA VAL A 79 -9.90 7.67 9.37
C VAL A 79 -11.24 6.98 9.17
N HIS A 80 -12.25 7.69 8.68
CA HIS A 80 -13.55 7.11 8.37
C HIS A 80 -13.66 6.75 6.90
N ILE A 81 -13.98 5.49 6.59
CA ILE A 81 -14.28 5.09 5.21
C ILE A 81 -15.79 5.25 4.98
N VAL A 82 -16.16 6.12 4.05
CA VAL A 82 -17.57 6.44 3.77
C VAL A 82 -17.89 6.15 2.30
N PRO A 83 -19.10 5.67 1.96
CA PRO A 83 -19.47 5.47 0.57
C PRO A 83 -19.55 6.80 -0.18
N VAL A 84 -19.26 6.75 -1.48
CA VAL A 84 -19.55 7.87 -2.36
C VAL A 84 -21.06 7.97 -2.61
N ASP A 85 -21.58 9.18 -2.47
CA ASP A 85 -22.97 9.56 -2.71
C ASP A 85 -23.06 10.95 -3.35
N ALA A 86 -24.28 11.43 -3.63
CA ALA A 86 -24.50 12.72 -4.27
C ALA A 86 -23.94 13.92 -3.47
N GLY A 87 -23.77 13.80 -2.15
CA GLY A 87 -23.26 14.86 -1.28
C GLY A 87 -21.73 14.94 -1.22
N ASN A 88 -21.02 13.92 -1.71
CA ASN A 88 -19.56 13.88 -1.67
C ASN A 88 -18.88 13.45 -3.00
N ALA A 89 -19.64 13.17 -4.06
CA ALA A 89 -19.12 12.73 -5.35
C ALA A 89 -18.12 13.69 -6.01
N GLU A 90 -18.24 15.00 -5.79
CA GLU A 90 -17.25 15.98 -6.29
C GLU A 90 -15.86 15.72 -5.69
N ARG A 91 -15.78 15.42 -4.38
CA ARG A 91 -14.51 15.09 -3.72
C ARG A 91 -13.90 13.80 -4.26
N TYR A 92 -14.74 12.86 -4.69
CA TYR A 92 -14.28 11.65 -5.36
C TYR A 92 -13.64 11.98 -6.71
N VAL A 93 -14.28 12.82 -7.53
CA VAL A 93 -13.72 13.25 -8.82
C VAL A 93 -12.41 14.01 -8.63
N GLU A 94 -12.32 14.91 -7.65
CA GLU A 94 -11.06 15.61 -7.33
C GLU A 94 -9.90 14.64 -7.02
N LEU A 95 -10.18 13.55 -6.31
CA LEU A 95 -9.17 12.53 -6.01
C LEU A 95 -8.83 11.65 -7.22
N VAL A 96 -9.79 11.37 -8.11
CA VAL A 96 -9.53 10.70 -9.40
C VAL A 96 -8.59 11.54 -10.26
N GLU A 97 -8.79 12.86 -10.29
CA GLU A 97 -7.88 13.78 -10.99
C GLU A 97 -6.49 13.82 -10.35
N ALA A 98 -6.43 13.80 -9.02
CA ALA A 98 -5.17 13.70 -8.30
C ALA A 98 -4.42 12.38 -8.61
N LEU A 99 -5.13 11.26 -8.75
CA LEU A 99 -4.54 9.99 -9.19
C LEU A 99 -4.03 10.10 -10.64
N ALA A 100 -4.83 10.61 -11.58
CA ALA A 100 -4.43 10.75 -12.98
C ALA A 100 -3.13 11.57 -13.11
N ASN A 101 -3.03 12.68 -12.36
CA ASN A 101 -1.83 13.50 -12.29
C ASN A 101 -0.61 12.73 -11.74
N PHE A 102 -0.81 11.95 -10.67
CA PHE A 102 0.24 11.10 -10.10
C PHE A 102 0.70 10.01 -11.09
N GLU A 103 -0.22 9.48 -11.89
CA GLU A 103 0.04 8.44 -12.88
C GLU A 103 0.54 8.96 -14.24
N HIS A 104 0.61 10.29 -14.40
CA HIS A 104 0.94 10.97 -15.66
C HIS A 104 -0.04 10.62 -16.79
N LEU A 105 -1.31 10.50 -16.44
CA LEU A 105 -2.43 10.25 -17.35
C LEU A 105 -3.32 11.49 -17.45
N ASP A 106 -4.09 11.56 -18.54
CA ASP A 106 -5.09 12.61 -18.70
C ASP A 106 -6.26 12.39 -17.72
N PRO A 107 -6.63 13.41 -16.93
CA PRO A 107 -7.81 13.33 -16.08
C PRO A 107 -9.10 13.26 -16.92
N PRO A 108 -10.24 12.84 -16.32
CA PRO A 108 -11.52 12.88 -17.01
C PRO A 108 -11.88 14.31 -17.45
N GLY A 109 -12.27 14.47 -18.72
CA GLY A 109 -12.86 15.71 -19.22
C GLY A 109 -14.24 16.00 -18.60
N GLU A 110 -14.83 17.16 -18.91
CA GLU A 110 -16.07 17.65 -18.30
C GLU A 110 -17.23 16.63 -18.33
N GLU A 111 -17.49 16.01 -19.49
CA GLU A 111 -18.52 14.98 -19.60
C GLU A 111 -18.18 13.72 -18.79
N GLY A 112 -16.90 13.36 -18.70
CA GLY A 112 -16.42 12.23 -17.90
C GLY A 112 -16.63 12.48 -16.41
N ARG A 113 -16.34 13.69 -15.93
CA ARG A 113 -16.62 14.11 -14.56
C ARG A 113 -18.10 13.99 -14.22
N ALA A 114 -18.98 14.52 -15.08
CA ALA A 114 -20.42 14.45 -14.89
C ALA A 114 -20.92 12.99 -14.84
N ARG A 115 -20.40 12.11 -15.72
CA ARG A 115 -20.72 10.67 -15.69
C ARG A 115 -20.22 10.00 -14.41
N LEU A 116 -18.99 10.25 -13.96
CA LEU A 116 -18.47 9.68 -12.71
C LEU A 116 -19.33 10.05 -11.50
N ILE A 117 -19.78 11.29 -11.40
CA ILE A 117 -20.69 11.74 -10.33
C ILE A 117 -22.01 11.00 -10.38
N SER A 118 -22.62 10.92 -11.57
CA SER A 118 -23.87 10.20 -11.80
C SER A 118 -23.73 8.72 -11.43
N ASP A 119 -22.71 8.05 -11.96
CA ASP A 119 -22.50 6.61 -11.78
C ASP A 119 -22.22 6.25 -10.32
N ALA A 120 -21.34 7.01 -9.64
CA ALA A 120 -20.97 6.75 -8.26
C ALA A 120 -22.14 6.98 -7.27
N SER A 121 -23.05 7.91 -7.59
CA SER A 121 -24.19 8.26 -6.73
C SER A 121 -25.48 7.49 -7.08
N SER A 122 -25.52 6.78 -8.20
CA SER A 122 -26.71 6.06 -8.65
C SER A 122 -27.05 4.83 -7.79
N ALA A 123 -28.32 4.41 -7.87
CA ALA A 123 -28.80 3.17 -7.25
C ALA A 123 -28.31 1.92 -8.01
N ASP A 124 -28.21 2.01 -9.34
CA ASP A 124 -27.68 0.96 -10.23
C ASP A 124 -26.22 1.24 -10.58
N ARG A 125 -25.39 1.42 -9.55
CA ARG A 125 -24.01 1.87 -9.72
C ARG A 125 -23.15 0.81 -10.42
N PRO A 126 -22.44 1.16 -11.51
CA PRO A 126 -21.59 0.20 -12.23
C PRO A 126 -20.35 -0.22 -11.42
N PHE A 127 -19.94 0.62 -10.47
CA PHE A 127 -18.84 0.38 -9.55
C PHE A 127 -19.19 0.85 -8.14
N ARG A 128 -18.40 0.46 -7.16
CA ARG A 128 -18.48 0.96 -5.79
C ARG A 128 -17.26 1.83 -5.50
N ALA A 129 -17.51 3.02 -5.00
CA ALA A 129 -16.47 3.97 -4.61
C ALA A 129 -16.64 4.37 -3.14
N PHE A 130 -15.52 4.54 -2.43
CA PHE A 130 -15.47 4.94 -1.03
C PHE A 130 -14.35 5.95 -0.81
N LEU A 131 -14.58 6.92 0.08
CA LEU A 131 -13.61 7.93 0.48
C LEU A 131 -13.03 7.58 1.86
N ALA A 132 -11.73 7.75 2.02
CA ALA A 132 -11.09 7.87 3.32
C ALA A 132 -11.17 9.33 3.79
N MET A 133 -11.89 9.56 4.87
CA MET A 133 -12.09 10.87 5.48
C MET A 133 -11.21 11.03 6.72
N VAL A 134 -10.48 12.15 6.82
CA VAL A 134 -9.73 12.56 8.00
C VAL A 134 -10.17 13.98 8.35
N GLU A 135 -10.70 14.17 9.55
CA GLU A 135 -11.17 15.49 10.03
C GLU A 135 -12.12 16.22 9.04
N GLY A 136 -12.95 15.46 8.33
CA GLY A 136 -13.90 15.98 7.33
C GLY A 136 -13.32 16.23 5.94
N VAL A 137 -12.03 15.98 5.73
CA VAL A 137 -11.35 16.09 4.43
C VAL A 137 -11.27 14.70 3.79
N ALA A 138 -11.59 14.61 2.49
CA ALA A 138 -11.37 13.39 1.71
C ALA A 138 -9.89 13.32 1.30
N VAL A 139 -9.17 12.32 1.80
CA VAL A 139 -7.70 12.23 1.66
C VAL A 139 -7.23 11.03 0.84
N GLY A 140 -8.17 10.17 0.45
CA GLY A 140 -7.92 9.01 -0.36
C GLY A 140 -9.22 8.35 -0.75
N TYR A 141 -9.16 7.42 -1.70
CA TYR A 141 -10.33 6.70 -2.15
C TYR A 141 -9.98 5.29 -2.61
N VAL A 142 -11.02 4.47 -2.75
CA VAL A 142 -10.98 3.22 -3.49
C VAL A 142 -12.17 3.15 -4.44
N THR A 143 -11.94 2.61 -5.62
CA THR A 143 -12.99 2.22 -6.58
C THR A 143 -12.81 0.76 -6.96
N TYR A 144 -13.88 -0.01 -6.87
CA TYR A 144 -13.86 -1.43 -7.24
C TYR A 144 -15.18 -1.86 -7.85
N PHE A 145 -15.15 -2.98 -8.56
CA PHE A 145 -16.34 -3.67 -9.09
C PHE A 145 -16.17 -5.17 -8.99
N PHE A 146 -17.20 -5.93 -9.38
CA PHE A 146 -17.14 -7.39 -9.35
C PHE A 146 -17.01 -7.96 -10.76
N THR A 147 -15.98 -8.77 -10.96
CA THR A 147 -15.88 -9.69 -12.10
C THR A 147 -16.24 -11.11 -11.65
N TYR A 148 -16.13 -12.07 -12.55
CA TYR A 148 -16.48 -13.45 -12.25
C TYR A 148 -15.44 -14.44 -12.75
N SER A 149 -15.00 -15.34 -11.88
CA SER A 149 -14.16 -16.46 -12.26
C SER A 149 -15.01 -17.66 -12.63
N THR A 150 -14.95 -18.06 -13.90
CA THR A 150 -15.55 -19.32 -14.37
C THR A 150 -14.87 -20.55 -13.78
N PHE A 151 -13.56 -20.50 -13.52
CA PHE A 151 -12.83 -21.61 -12.88
C PHE A 151 -13.17 -21.82 -11.41
N LEU A 152 -13.37 -20.75 -10.63
CA LEU A 152 -13.76 -20.85 -9.22
C LEU A 152 -15.27 -20.90 -9.03
N ALA A 153 -16.04 -20.61 -10.09
CA ALA A 153 -17.48 -20.37 -10.04
C ALA A 153 -17.87 -19.37 -8.93
N ARG A 154 -17.08 -18.29 -8.80
CA ARG A 154 -17.23 -17.26 -7.76
C ARG A 154 -16.93 -15.88 -8.32
N ARG A 155 -17.50 -14.86 -7.67
CA ARG A 155 -17.14 -13.46 -7.91
C ARG A 155 -15.68 -13.22 -7.57
N THR A 156 -15.12 -12.19 -8.20
CA THR A 156 -13.83 -11.59 -7.89
C THR A 156 -14.05 -10.11 -7.66
N LEU A 157 -13.51 -9.56 -6.58
CA LEU A 157 -13.43 -8.11 -6.43
C LEU A 157 -12.27 -7.62 -7.28
N PHE A 158 -12.55 -6.80 -8.29
CA PHE A 158 -11.52 -6.13 -9.08
C PHE A 158 -11.38 -4.71 -8.54
N LEU A 159 -10.23 -4.42 -7.94
CA LEU A 159 -9.88 -3.10 -7.44
C LEU A 159 -9.34 -2.29 -8.62
N GLU A 160 -10.12 -1.33 -9.08
CA GLU A 160 -9.77 -0.44 -10.17
C GLU A 160 -8.71 0.55 -9.68
N ASP A 161 -9.07 1.32 -8.65
CA ASP A 161 -8.22 2.39 -8.11
C ASP A 161 -8.09 2.29 -6.60
N ILE A 162 -6.89 2.57 -6.10
CA ILE A 162 -6.63 2.90 -4.71
C ILE A 162 -5.64 4.04 -4.64
N PHE A 163 -6.02 5.14 -3.99
CA PHE A 163 -5.19 6.33 -3.93
C PHE A 163 -5.28 7.02 -2.57
N VAL A 164 -4.16 7.61 -2.17
CA VAL A 164 -4.05 8.47 -0.98
C VAL A 164 -3.17 9.66 -1.36
N LEU A 165 -3.64 10.86 -1.03
CA LEU A 165 -2.90 12.11 -1.20
C LEU A 165 -1.52 12.02 -0.53
N GLU A 166 -0.50 12.60 -1.16
CA GLU A 166 0.90 12.41 -0.79
C GLU A 166 1.18 12.80 0.66
N GLU A 167 0.64 13.93 1.11
CA GLU A 167 0.79 14.46 2.46
C GLU A 167 0.12 13.60 3.55
N TYR A 168 -0.75 12.66 3.16
CA TYR A 168 -1.40 11.69 4.05
C TYR A 168 -0.81 10.27 3.94
N ARG A 169 0.19 10.05 3.08
CA ARG A 169 0.88 8.75 2.94
C ARG A 169 1.76 8.46 4.16
N GLY A 170 2.09 7.17 4.34
CA GLY A 170 2.87 6.70 5.49
C GLY A 170 2.07 6.55 6.80
N ARG A 171 0.85 7.08 6.87
CA ARG A 171 -0.03 7.05 8.05
C ARG A 171 -0.96 5.84 8.14
N GLY A 172 -0.71 4.78 7.36
CA GLY A 172 -1.55 3.57 7.36
C GLY A 172 -2.91 3.68 6.65
N ILE A 173 -3.29 4.83 6.09
CA ILE A 173 -4.59 5.02 5.39
C ILE A 173 -4.77 4.04 4.23
N GLY A 174 -3.75 3.90 3.36
CA GLY A 174 -3.79 2.93 2.25
C GLY A 174 -3.96 1.49 2.73
N THR A 175 -3.35 1.14 3.88
CA THR A 175 -3.57 -0.18 4.51
C THR A 175 -5.02 -0.36 4.96
N LYS A 176 -5.64 0.68 5.54
CA LYS A 176 -7.04 0.64 5.98
C LYS A 176 -7.99 0.49 4.78
N LEU A 177 -7.78 1.26 3.72
CA LEU A 177 -8.53 1.18 2.47
C LEU A 177 -8.40 -0.20 1.79
N PHE A 178 -7.18 -0.74 1.72
CA PHE A 178 -6.95 -2.05 1.12
C PHE A 178 -7.61 -3.18 1.93
N ARG A 179 -7.47 -3.16 3.27
CA ARG A 179 -8.16 -4.12 4.16
C ARG A 179 -9.67 -4.02 4.05
N PHE A 180 -10.21 -2.81 3.95
CA PHE A 180 -11.64 -2.60 3.69
C PHE A 180 -12.07 -3.33 2.41
N CYS A 181 -11.32 -3.21 1.30
CA CYS A 181 -11.63 -3.94 0.07
C CYS A 181 -11.53 -5.47 0.25
N VAL A 182 -10.56 -5.96 1.01
CA VAL A 182 -10.45 -7.40 1.34
C VAL A 182 -11.67 -7.89 2.13
N ASP A 183 -12.15 -7.11 3.08
CA ASP A 183 -13.32 -7.46 3.88
C ASP A 183 -14.61 -7.38 3.06
N GLU A 184 -14.72 -6.42 2.14
CA GLU A 184 -15.80 -6.36 1.15
C GLU A 184 -15.79 -7.60 0.23
N ALA A 185 -14.61 -8.00 -0.26
CA ALA A 185 -14.48 -9.20 -1.08
C ALA A 185 -14.96 -10.45 -0.34
N LYS A 186 -14.58 -10.62 0.94
CA LYS A 186 -15.04 -11.73 1.78
C LYS A 186 -16.54 -11.68 2.03
N ARG A 187 -17.07 -10.51 2.38
CA ARG A 187 -18.50 -10.29 2.66
C ARG A 187 -19.38 -10.66 1.46
N GLU A 188 -18.89 -10.40 0.25
CA GLU A 188 -19.57 -10.70 -1.02
C GLU A 188 -19.25 -12.11 -1.56
N GLY A 189 -18.55 -12.95 -0.78
CA GLY A 189 -18.25 -14.33 -1.13
C GLY A 189 -17.27 -14.49 -2.30
N CYS A 190 -16.44 -13.48 -2.55
CA CYS A 190 -15.47 -13.52 -3.63
C CYS A 190 -14.42 -14.62 -3.39
N GLY A 191 -14.03 -15.30 -4.46
CA GLY A 191 -12.95 -16.30 -4.41
C GLY A 191 -11.56 -15.67 -4.39
N ARG A 192 -11.43 -14.44 -4.89
CA ARG A 192 -10.19 -13.67 -4.97
C ARG A 192 -10.45 -12.17 -5.12
N MET A 193 -9.37 -11.41 -5.02
CA MET A 193 -9.30 -9.99 -5.33
C MET A 193 -8.16 -9.77 -6.32
N GLU A 194 -8.36 -8.93 -7.34
CA GLU A 194 -7.41 -8.68 -8.43
C GLU A 194 -7.35 -7.17 -8.74
N TRP A 195 -6.23 -6.71 -9.30
CA TRP A 195 -6.01 -5.33 -9.74
C TRP A 195 -4.81 -5.26 -10.69
N THR A 196 -4.64 -4.11 -11.33
CA THR A 196 -3.44 -3.76 -12.10
C THR A 196 -2.61 -2.72 -11.36
N ALA A 197 -1.31 -2.68 -11.62
CA ALA A 197 -0.42 -1.65 -11.12
C ALA A 197 0.55 -1.23 -12.22
N LEU A 198 0.90 0.05 -12.25
CA LEU A 198 1.87 0.60 -13.19
C LEU A 198 3.27 0.03 -12.92
N ASP A 199 3.97 -0.36 -13.97
CA ASP A 199 5.26 -1.05 -13.92
C ASP A 199 6.37 -0.27 -13.17
N TRP A 200 6.29 1.05 -13.18
CA TRP A 200 7.23 1.93 -12.49
C TRP A 200 6.88 2.16 -11.01
N ASN A 201 5.66 1.83 -10.57
CA ASN A 201 5.17 2.12 -9.22
C ASN A 201 5.62 1.06 -8.19
N GLU A 202 6.94 0.93 -8.06
CA GLU A 202 7.57 -0.02 -7.15
C GLU A 202 7.15 0.14 -5.66
N PRO A 203 6.85 1.35 -5.14
CA PRO A 203 6.24 1.48 -3.82
C PRO A 203 4.89 0.73 -3.69
N ALA A 204 4.01 0.82 -4.69
CA ALA A 204 2.75 0.09 -4.70
C ALA A 204 2.98 -1.42 -4.81
N HIS A 205 3.92 -1.87 -5.65
CA HIS A 205 4.26 -3.29 -5.74
C HIS A 205 4.67 -3.90 -4.40
N ARG A 206 5.59 -3.25 -3.67
CA ARG A 206 6.01 -3.71 -2.35
C ARG A 206 4.88 -3.69 -1.33
N PHE A 207 3.98 -2.71 -1.42
CA PHE A 207 2.79 -2.63 -0.58
C PHE A 207 1.90 -3.86 -0.79
N TYR A 208 1.59 -4.21 -2.04
CA TYR A 208 0.77 -5.36 -2.39
C TYR A 208 1.43 -6.70 -2.03
N GLU A 209 2.71 -6.87 -2.35
CA GLU A 209 3.47 -8.07 -1.99
C GLU A 209 3.57 -8.27 -0.48
N GLY A 210 3.59 -7.17 0.30
CA GLY A 210 3.52 -7.21 1.76
C GLY A 210 2.23 -7.83 2.31
N PHE A 211 1.14 -7.79 1.56
CA PHE A 211 -0.12 -8.52 1.88
C PHE A 211 -0.17 -9.94 1.29
N GLY A 212 0.92 -10.39 0.65
CA GLY A 212 0.99 -11.70 0.01
C GLY A 212 0.40 -11.75 -1.40
N ALA A 213 0.16 -10.60 -2.03
CA ALA A 213 -0.23 -10.56 -3.43
C ALA A 213 0.88 -11.14 -4.31
N LYS A 214 0.49 -11.78 -5.42
CA LYS A 214 1.41 -12.38 -6.39
C LYS A 214 1.19 -11.74 -7.75
N ARG A 215 2.28 -11.36 -8.43
CA ARG A 215 2.22 -10.90 -9.82
C ARG A 215 1.91 -12.09 -10.73
N LEU A 216 1.08 -11.88 -11.75
CA LEU A 216 0.76 -12.87 -12.77
C LEU A 216 1.50 -12.54 -14.07
N ASP A 217 1.84 -13.57 -14.84
CA ASP A 217 2.50 -13.42 -16.15
C ASP A 217 1.44 -13.38 -17.27
N TRP A 218 0.55 -12.40 -17.19
CA TRP A 218 -0.56 -12.20 -18.14
C TRP A 218 -0.44 -10.84 -18.82
N TYR A 219 -0.85 -10.79 -20.08
CA TYR A 219 -0.90 -9.55 -20.85
C TYR A 219 -2.28 -8.93 -20.77
N LEU A 220 -2.33 -7.65 -20.39
CA LEU A 220 -3.54 -6.83 -20.51
C LEU A 220 -3.64 -6.32 -21.95
N PHE A 221 -4.69 -6.74 -22.66
CA PHE A 221 -5.04 -6.19 -23.97
C PHE A 221 -6.18 -5.19 -23.83
N ARG A 222 -6.14 -4.12 -24.64
CA ARG A 222 -7.16 -3.07 -24.66
C ARG A 222 -7.49 -2.70 -26.10
N LEU A 223 -8.79 -2.56 -26.39
CA LEU A 223 -9.32 -1.90 -27.58
C LEU A 223 -10.04 -0.63 -27.11
N THR A 224 -9.91 0.46 -27.87
CA THR A 224 -10.44 1.78 -27.49
C THR A 224 -11.48 2.27 -28.50
N GLY A 225 -12.42 3.11 -28.07
CA GLY A 225 -13.49 3.77 -28.86
C GLY A 225 -13.57 3.39 -30.35
N ASP A 226 -12.87 4.14 -31.20
CA ASP A 226 -12.91 3.97 -32.66
C ASP A 226 -12.49 2.55 -33.12
N ASP A 227 -11.57 1.90 -32.43
CA ASP A 227 -11.16 0.52 -32.73
C ASP A 227 -12.25 -0.50 -32.40
N LEU A 228 -13.09 -0.22 -31.40
CA LEU A 228 -14.28 -1.04 -31.11
C LEU A 228 -15.29 -0.89 -32.24
N ASP A 229 -15.56 0.35 -32.66
CA ASP A 229 -16.51 0.68 -33.72
C ASP A 229 -16.07 0.15 -35.10
N ALA A 230 -14.76 -0.05 -35.29
CA ALA A 230 -14.17 -0.60 -36.51
C ALA A 230 -14.37 -2.12 -36.66
N ILE A 231 -14.74 -2.85 -35.61
CA ILE A 231 -14.95 -4.31 -35.65
C ILE A 231 -16.44 -4.61 -35.89
N GLN A 232 -16.74 -5.22 -37.03
CA GLN A 232 -18.11 -5.59 -37.45
C GLN A 232 -18.58 -6.94 -36.91
#